data_AF-A0A3D8Q5A7-F1
#
_entry.id   AF-A0A3D8Q5A7-F1
#
_cell.length_a   1.000
_cell.length_b   1.000
_cell.length_c   1.000
_cell.angle_alpha   90.00
_cell.angle_beta   90.00
_cell.angle_gamma   90.00
#
_symmetry.space_group_name_H-M   'P 1'
#
loop_
_entity.id
_entity.type
_entity.pdbx_description
1 polymer ?
#
loop_
_entity_poly.entity_id
_entity_poly.type
_entity_poly.pdbx_seq_one_letter_code
_entity_poly.pdbx_strand_id
1 'polypeptide(L)'
;MLSQDRAISDFLAAVVVSPWAFGGTVTTQAACVSLALLITVAMTKGIRGIRSGNLDVHRVWMLRTWAYAGSILTMRPINILLHVMVRVFQPNKFQTVSTCEQLASIYDSISPPSNEMISHYPMCLDDTTNKTLVVVLARLSRSRPDQTSALTTLTFGAALWAGTLINFVLIEWYLQATKDETKRLRMVRMNKPPGKERDEKSL
;
A
#
# COMPACT_ATOMS: atom_id res chain seq x y z
N MET A 1 -3.33 20.27 -19.92
CA MET A 1 -2.83 20.78 -18.62
C MET A 1 -3.66 20.25 -17.45
N LEU A 2 -4.97 20.54 -17.36
CA LEU A 2 -5.90 20.15 -16.27
C LEU A 2 -5.90 18.71 -15.70
N SER A 3 -5.34 17.69 -16.36
CA SER A 3 -5.20 16.34 -15.76
C SER A 3 -3.78 16.02 -15.30
N GLN A 4 -2.78 16.75 -15.80
CA GLN A 4 -1.42 16.65 -15.30
C GLN A 4 -1.31 17.39 -13.97
N ASP A 5 -1.98 18.53 -13.85
CA ASP A 5 -2.06 19.30 -12.61
C ASP A 5 -2.80 18.52 -11.51
N ARG A 6 -3.83 17.74 -11.87
CA ARG A 6 -4.50 16.80 -10.95
C ARG A 6 -3.61 15.65 -10.50
N ALA A 7 -2.88 15.02 -11.41
CA ALA A 7 -1.96 13.93 -11.06
C ALA A 7 -0.81 14.40 -10.14
N ILE A 8 -0.36 15.65 -10.30
CA ILE A 8 0.62 16.28 -9.43
C ILE A 8 0.01 16.58 -8.05
N SER A 9 -1.22 17.11 -8.00
CA SER A 9 -1.98 17.31 -6.76
C SER A 9 -2.13 16.01 -5.96
N ASP A 10 -2.50 14.90 -6.62
CA ASP A 10 -2.68 13.60 -5.95
C ASP A 10 -1.36 13.07 -5.37
N PHE A 11 -0.25 13.26 -6.08
CA PHE A 11 1.08 12.91 -5.58
C PHE A 11 1.47 13.76 -4.36
N LEU A 12 1.24 15.07 -4.40
CA LEU A 12 1.50 15.96 -3.28
C LEU A 12 0.64 15.60 -2.06
N ALA A 13 -0.64 15.27 -2.25
CA ALA A 13 -1.51 14.81 -1.18
C ALA A 13 -0.99 13.50 -0.54
N ALA A 14 -0.52 12.55 -1.33
CA ALA A 14 0.06 11.30 -0.83
C ALA A 14 1.34 11.55 0.01
N VAL A 15 2.21 12.47 -0.44
CA VAL A 15 3.41 12.86 0.32
C VAL A 15 3.04 13.53 1.64
N VAL A 16 2.06 14.45 1.64
CA VAL A 16 1.62 15.16 2.84
C VAL A 16 0.97 14.24 3.88
N VAL A 17 0.24 13.21 3.44
CA VAL A 17 -0.44 12.25 4.33
C VAL A 17 0.51 11.14 4.83
N SER A 18 1.56 10.82 4.08
CA SER A 18 2.49 9.73 4.41
C SER A 18 3.09 9.74 5.83
N PRO A 19 3.40 10.90 6.46
CA PRO A 19 3.95 10.92 7.82
C PRO A 19 2.93 10.54 8.90
N TRP A 20 1.64 10.73 8.60
CA TRP A 20 0.53 10.53 9.54
C TRP A 20 -0.13 9.17 9.35
N ALA A 21 0.07 8.50 8.20
CA ALA A 21 -0.54 7.23 7.87
C ALA A 21 0.33 6.04 8.37
N PHE A 22 -0.26 5.20 9.21
CA PHE A 22 0.26 3.87 9.62
C PHE A 22 1.65 3.87 10.29
N GLY A 23 1.76 4.54 11.44
CA GLY A 23 2.89 4.40 12.36
C GLY A 23 4.13 5.23 12.02
N GLY A 24 4.10 6.00 10.93
CA GLY A 24 5.07 7.07 10.66
C GLY A 24 6.52 6.63 10.44
N THR A 25 6.80 5.32 10.37
CA THR A 25 8.17 4.84 10.17
C THR A 25 8.68 5.23 8.79
N VAL A 26 9.98 5.50 8.67
CA VAL A 26 10.59 5.91 7.39
C VAL A 26 10.38 4.84 6.31
N THR A 27 10.32 3.56 6.69
CA THR A 27 10.10 2.45 5.76
C THR A 27 8.67 2.44 5.20
N THR A 28 7.66 2.72 6.02
CA THR A 28 6.27 2.82 5.59
C THR A 28 6.04 4.06 4.73
N GLN A 29 6.62 5.20 5.12
CA GLN A 29 6.59 6.42 4.31
C GLN A 29 7.21 6.20 2.92
N ALA A 30 8.41 5.60 2.86
CA ALA A 30 9.09 5.32 1.61
C ALA A 30 8.29 4.37 0.69
N ALA A 31 7.65 3.35 1.27
CA ALA A 31 6.78 2.43 0.54
C ALA A 31 5.51 3.12 0.01
N CYS A 32 4.87 3.96 0.81
CA CYS A 32 3.67 4.71 0.40
C CYS A 32 3.99 5.69 -0.73
N VAL A 33 5.08 6.46 -0.59
CA VAL A 33 5.51 7.43 -1.62
C VAL A 33 5.93 6.72 -2.90
N SER A 34 6.66 5.59 -2.82
CA SER A 34 7.04 4.83 -4.02
C SER A 34 5.83 4.25 -4.74
N LEU A 35 4.85 3.71 -4.00
CA LEU A 35 3.60 3.21 -4.56
C LEU A 35 2.79 4.33 -5.24
N ALA A 36 2.64 5.48 -4.56
CA ALA A 36 1.95 6.63 -5.12
C ALA A 36 2.61 7.11 -6.41
N LEU A 37 3.94 7.18 -6.44
CA LEU A 37 4.69 7.55 -7.64
C LEU A 37 4.45 6.58 -8.80
N LEU A 38 4.47 5.27 -8.54
CA LEU A 38 4.22 4.24 -9.56
C LEU A 38 2.80 4.37 -10.16
N ILE A 39 1.79 4.56 -9.31
CA ILE A 39 0.39 4.77 -9.72
C ILE A 39 0.27 6.05 -10.55
N THR A 40 0.83 7.17 -10.09
CA THR A 40 0.76 8.46 -10.78
C THR A 40 1.45 8.42 -12.15
N VAL A 41 2.62 7.80 -12.25
CA VAL A 41 3.34 7.64 -13.53
C VAL A 41 2.53 6.76 -14.49
N ALA A 42 2.00 5.64 -14.00
CA ALA A 42 1.21 4.73 -14.82
C ALA A 42 -0.09 5.39 -15.33
N MET A 43 -0.80 6.08 -14.46
CA MET A 43 -2.00 6.83 -14.79
C MET A 43 -1.73 7.94 -15.81
N THR A 44 -0.63 8.69 -15.63
CA THR A 44 -0.26 9.76 -16.55
C THR A 44 0.02 9.22 -17.96
N LYS A 45 0.74 8.10 -18.08
CA LYS A 45 0.98 7.45 -19.38
C LYS A 45 -0.31 6.89 -19.99
N GLY A 46 -1.19 6.31 -19.18
CA GLY A 46 -2.51 5.84 -19.63
C GLY A 46 -3.40 6.95 -20.19
N ILE A 47 -3.43 8.11 -19.54
CA ILE A 47 -4.20 9.29 -20.00
C ILE A 47 -3.58 9.89 -21.28
N ARG A 48 -2.24 9.97 -21.35
CA ARG A 48 -1.56 10.42 -22.57
C ARG A 48 -1.87 9.51 -23.76
N GLY A 49 -1.97 8.20 -23.54
CA GLY A 49 -2.37 7.23 -24.56
C GLY A 49 -3.77 7.47 -25.14
N ILE A 50 -4.76 7.82 -24.29
CA ILE A 50 -6.11 8.20 -24.76
C ILE A 50 -6.03 9.46 -25.62
N ARG A 51 -5.32 10.49 -25.14
CA ARG A 51 -5.22 11.77 -25.83
C ARG A 51 -4.53 11.64 -27.20
N SER A 52 -3.61 10.70 -27.35
CA SER A 52 -2.94 10.44 -28.62
C SER A 52 -3.70 9.47 -29.55
N GLY A 53 -4.92 9.04 -29.18
CA GLY A 53 -5.71 8.07 -29.95
C GLY A 53 -5.20 6.61 -29.89
N ASN A 54 -4.20 6.32 -29.07
CA ASN A 54 -3.57 5.01 -28.98
C ASN A 54 -4.20 4.17 -27.86
N LEU A 55 -5.32 3.51 -28.17
CA LEU A 55 -6.07 2.69 -27.22
C LEU A 55 -5.25 1.53 -26.62
N ASP A 56 -4.28 0.99 -27.38
CA ASP A 56 -3.41 -0.09 -26.91
C ASP A 56 -2.51 0.37 -25.75
N VAL A 57 -1.97 1.59 -25.85
CA VAL A 57 -1.16 2.21 -24.79
C VAL A 57 -2.02 2.46 -23.55
N HIS A 58 -3.23 3.00 -23.73
CA HIS A 58 -4.15 3.23 -22.62
C HIS A 58 -4.45 1.95 -21.84
N ARG A 59 -4.84 0.87 -22.53
CA ARG A 59 -5.20 -0.41 -21.91
C ARG A 59 -4.04 -0.98 -21.08
N VAL A 60 -2.85 -0.99 -21.67
CA VAL A 60 -1.65 -1.58 -21.07
C VAL A 60 -1.17 -0.79 -19.85
N TRP A 61 -1.31 0.55 -19.86
CA TRP A 61 -0.94 1.38 -18.71
C TRP A 61 -2.03 1.45 -17.63
N MET A 62 -3.32 1.39 -17.99
CA MET A 62 -4.40 1.28 -17.00
C MET A 62 -4.32 -0.03 -16.22
N LEU A 63 -3.99 -1.14 -16.89
CA LEU A 63 -3.84 -2.42 -16.21
C LEU A 63 -2.71 -2.39 -15.16
N ARG A 64 -1.60 -1.69 -15.46
CA ARG A 64 -0.54 -1.42 -14.48
C ARG A 64 -1.04 -0.60 -13.29
N THR A 65 -1.80 0.47 -13.54
CA THR A 65 -2.37 1.28 -12.46
C THR A 65 -3.24 0.45 -11.51
N TRP A 66 -4.16 -0.37 -12.04
CA TRP A 66 -5.03 -1.21 -11.22
C TRP A 66 -4.26 -2.31 -10.48
N ALA A 67 -3.23 -2.90 -11.11
CA ALA A 67 -2.36 -3.85 -10.44
C ALA A 67 -1.59 -3.22 -9.26
N TYR A 68 -1.04 -2.02 -9.45
CA TYR A 68 -0.34 -1.30 -8.37
C TYR A 68 -1.32 -0.90 -7.26
N ALA A 69 -2.51 -0.40 -7.59
CA ALA A 69 -3.55 -0.12 -6.59
C ALA A 69 -3.98 -1.39 -5.82
N GLY A 70 -4.04 -2.54 -6.51
CA GLY A 70 -4.31 -3.85 -5.92
C GLY A 70 -3.28 -4.31 -4.89
N SER A 71 -2.08 -3.70 -4.86
CA SER A 71 -1.06 -4.04 -3.87
C SER A 71 -1.52 -3.81 -2.43
N ILE A 72 -2.40 -2.84 -2.17
CA ILE A 72 -2.99 -2.58 -0.85
C ILE A 72 -3.79 -3.78 -0.36
N LEU A 73 -4.51 -4.46 -1.27
CA LEU A 73 -5.26 -5.67 -0.93
C LEU A 73 -4.32 -6.84 -0.66
N THR A 74 -3.28 -7.01 -1.47
CA THR A 74 -2.29 -8.09 -1.28
C THR A 74 -1.42 -7.92 -0.03
N MET A 75 -1.19 -6.67 0.40
CA MET A 75 -0.45 -6.39 1.63
C MET A 75 -1.14 -6.99 2.87
N ARG A 76 -2.47 -7.02 2.91
CA ARG A 76 -3.24 -7.51 4.08
C ARG A 76 -2.91 -8.98 4.43
N PRO A 77 -3.05 -9.96 3.53
CA PRO A 77 -2.67 -11.34 3.83
C PRO A 77 -1.17 -11.50 4.07
N ILE A 78 -0.31 -10.72 3.40
CA ILE A 78 1.15 -10.75 3.63
C ILE A 78 1.47 -10.29 5.06
N ASN A 79 0.79 -9.24 5.57
CA ASN A 79 1.01 -8.76 6.92
C ASN A 79 0.60 -9.81 7.97
N ILE A 80 -0.52 -10.52 7.74
CA ILE A 80 -0.93 -11.63 8.61
C ILE A 80 0.13 -12.74 8.59
N LEU A 81 0.65 -13.09 7.40
CA LEU A 81 1.72 -14.07 7.27
C LEU A 81 2.98 -13.63 8.04
N LEU A 82 3.39 -12.37 7.93
CA LEU A 82 4.54 -11.83 8.67
C LEU A 82 4.33 -11.89 10.19
N HIS A 83 3.12 -11.60 10.69
CA HIS A 83 2.81 -11.73 12.12
C HIS A 83 3.03 -13.18 12.60
N VAL A 84 2.55 -14.16 11.82
CA VAL A 84 2.73 -15.59 12.12
C VAL A 84 4.21 -15.97 12.06
N MET A 85 4.93 -15.51 11.04
CA MET A 85 6.36 -15.78 10.87
C MET A 85 7.18 -15.25 12.05
N VAL A 86 6.97 -13.99 12.46
CA VAL A 86 7.67 -13.41 13.61
C VAL A 86 7.37 -14.19 14.89
N ARG A 87 6.11 -14.59 15.09
CA ARG A 87 5.69 -15.37 16.26
C ARG A 87 6.35 -16.75 16.33
N VAL A 88 6.53 -17.43 15.20
CA VAL A 88 7.06 -18.80 15.15
C VAL A 88 8.59 -18.83 15.14
N PHE A 89 9.23 -17.97 14.33
CA PHE A 89 10.67 -18.06 14.06
C PHE A 89 11.54 -17.15 14.94
N GLN A 90 11.00 -16.06 15.47
CA GLN A 90 11.77 -15.05 16.22
C GLN A 90 10.99 -14.55 17.45
N PRO A 91 10.61 -15.44 18.40
CA PRO A 91 9.85 -15.02 19.56
C PRO A 91 10.65 -14.01 20.41
N ASN A 92 10.00 -12.90 20.78
CA ASN A 92 10.51 -11.85 21.67
C ASN A 92 11.81 -11.15 21.23
N LYS A 93 12.21 -11.23 19.96
CA LYS A 93 13.46 -10.61 19.49
C LYS A 93 13.29 -9.16 19.05
N PHE A 94 12.14 -8.83 18.44
CA PHE A 94 11.90 -7.52 17.86
C PHE A 94 11.30 -6.56 18.88
N GLN A 95 11.82 -5.35 18.93
CA GLN A 95 11.37 -4.27 19.79
C GLN A 95 11.21 -3.02 18.94
N THR A 96 10.18 -2.23 19.23
CA THR A 96 9.94 -0.94 18.57
C THR A 96 9.93 0.16 19.61
N VAL A 97 10.28 1.37 19.19
CA VAL A 97 10.16 2.55 20.04
C VAL A 97 8.82 3.20 19.78
N SER A 98 8.08 3.50 20.84
CA SER A 98 6.79 4.19 20.82
C SER A 98 6.81 5.34 21.83
N THR A 99 6.02 6.38 21.60
CA THR A 99 5.88 7.49 22.58
C THR A 99 4.82 7.18 23.62
N CYS A 100 4.94 7.74 24.83
CA CYS A 100 3.91 7.58 25.86
C CYS A 100 2.54 8.14 25.43
N GLU A 101 2.49 9.21 24.62
CA GLU A 101 1.24 9.71 24.01
C GLU A 101 0.59 8.65 23.11
N GLN A 102 1.38 7.98 22.27
CA GLN A 102 0.87 6.93 21.39
C GLN A 102 0.35 5.74 22.21
N LEU A 103 1.06 5.33 23.26
CA LEU A 103 0.60 4.28 24.17
C LEU A 103 -0.69 4.67 24.89
N ALA A 104 -0.80 5.91 25.38
CA ALA A 104 -2.00 6.41 26.03
C ALA A 104 -3.22 6.32 25.09
N SER A 105 -3.08 6.72 23.83
CA SER A 105 -4.16 6.62 22.84
C SER A 105 -4.58 5.17 22.55
N ILE A 106 -3.63 4.22 22.53
CA ILE A 106 -3.91 2.79 22.32
C ILE A 106 -4.70 2.23 23.50
N TYR A 107 -4.29 2.53 24.74
CA TYR A 107 -4.95 2.03 25.94
C TYR A 107 -6.33 2.68 26.16
N ASP A 108 -6.47 3.99 25.91
CA ASP A 108 -7.74 4.72 26.06
C ASP A 108 -8.82 4.18 25.12
N SER A 109 -8.43 3.72 23.92
CA SER A 109 -9.35 3.10 22.96
C SER A 109 -9.95 1.75 23.41
N ILE A 110 -9.37 1.10 24.43
CA ILE A 110 -9.74 -0.25 24.88
C ILE A 110 -10.31 -0.23 26.30
N SER A 111 -9.78 0.59 27.20
CA SER A 111 -10.32 0.78 28.57
C SER A 111 -9.78 2.06 29.22
N PRO A 112 -10.64 3.02 29.60
CA PRO A 112 -10.25 4.09 30.51
C PRO A 112 -10.35 3.64 31.99
N PRO A 113 -9.44 4.02 32.93
CA PRO A 113 -8.17 4.74 32.77
C PRO A 113 -6.91 3.85 32.97
N SER A 114 -5.89 4.16 32.17
CA SER A 114 -4.41 3.99 32.21
C SER A 114 -3.65 3.27 33.35
N ASN A 115 -4.26 2.65 34.35
CA ASN A 115 -3.55 1.95 35.43
C ASN A 115 -2.71 0.77 34.91
N GLU A 116 -3.22 0.02 33.94
CA GLU A 116 -2.44 -1.07 33.32
C GLU A 116 -1.25 -0.54 32.52
N MET A 117 -1.43 0.55 31.78
CA MET A 117 -0.32 1.19 31.05
C MET A 117 0.77 1.66 32.02
N ILE A 118 0.39 2.33 33.10
CA ILE A 118 1.32 2.83 34.13
C ILE A 118 2.05 1.69 34.83
N SER A 119 1.37 0.58 35.12
CA SER A 119 1.98 -0.63 35.68
C SER A 119 3.08 -1.21 34.78
N HIS A 120 2.95 -1.07 33.46
CA HIS A 120 3.90 -1.61 32.49
C HIS A 120 4.97 -0.61 32.08
N TYR A 121 4.63 0.68 32.10
CA TYR A 121 5.48 1.78 31.67
C TYR A 121 5.42 2.92 32.69
N PRO A 122 6.03 2.73 33.88
CA PRO A 122 6.01 3.75 34.95
C PRO A 122 6.70 5.05 34.54
N MET A 123 7.59 5.02 33.53
CA MET A 123 8.21 6.21 32.95
C MET A 123 7.22 7.16 32.26
N CYS A 124 6.01 6.70 31.91
CA CYS A 124 4.98 7.55 31.34
C CYS A 124 4.21 8.37 32.40
N LEU A 125 4.43 8.14 33.71
CA LEU A 125 3.78 8.92 34.79
C LEU A 125 4.31 10.35 34.89
N ASP A 126 5.60 10.54 34.64
CA ASP A 126 6.30 11.81 34.81
C ASP A 126 6.54 12.53 33.47
N ASP A 127 5.79 12.14 32.43
CA ASP A 127 5.93 12.70 31.09
C ASP A 127 5.30 14.10 31.00
N THR A 128 6.05 15.09 31.48
CA THR A 128 5.69 16.52 31.37
C THR A 128 5.78 17.04 29.94
N THR A 129 6.44 16.33 29.03
CA THR A 129 6.74 16.79 27.67
C THR A 129 5.93 16.05 26.59
N ASN A 130 5.14 15.04 26.97
CA ASN A 130 4.42 14.10 26.08
C ASN A 130 5.29 13.42 25.01
N LYS A 131 6.61 13.36 25.23
CA LYS A 131 7.60 12.93 24.22
C LYS A 131 8.54 11.86 24.74
N THR A 132 8.27 11.30 25.91
CA THR A 132 9.11 10.22 26.43
C THR A 132 9.00 8.99 25.52
N LEU A 133 10.17 8.44 25.20
CA LEU A 133 10.32 7.32 24.28
C LEU A 133 10.44 6.02 25.08
N VAL A 134 9.64 5.04 24.70
CA VAL A 134 9.50 3.76 25.40
C VAL A 134 9.77 2.63 24.43
N VAL A 135 10.50 1.62 24.89
CA VAL A 135 10.72 0.40 24.11
C VAL A 135 9.60 -0.59 24.40
N VAL A 136 8.89 -0.99 23.35
CA VAL A 136 7.79 -1.95 23.39
C VAL A 136 8.19 -3.21 22.65
N LEU A 137 7.88 -4.37 23.24
CA LEU A 137 8.12 -5.65 22.61
C LEU A 137 7.11 -5.89 21.49
N ALA A 138 7.59 -6.17 20.27
CA ALA A 138 6.74 -6.50 19.13
C ALA A 138 6.27 -7.96 19.23
N ARG A 139 5.11 -8.17 19.84
CA ARG A 139 4.54 -9.51 20.04
C ARG A 139 3.02 -9.47 19.90
N LEU A 140 2.47 -10.45 19.19
CA LEU A 140 1.02 -10.62 19.16
C LEU A 140 0.57 -11.08 20.56
N SER A 141 -0.31 -10.32 21.20
CA SER A 141 -0.85 -10.64 22.52
C SER A 141 -2.27 -10.10 22.65
N ARG A 142 -3.16 -10.87 23.29
CA ARG A 142 -4.57 -10.48 23.46
C ARG A 142 -4.78 -9.51 24.62
N SER A 143 -3.95 -9.60 25.66
CA SER A 143 -4.00 -8.73 26.84
C SER A 143 -3.14 -7.48 26.72
N ARG A 144 -2.25 -7.42 25.71
CA ARG A 144 -1.27 -6.35 25.53
C ARG A 144 -1.42 -5.71 24.15
N PRO A 145 -2.30 -4.70 24.01
CA PRO A 145 -2.55 -4.04 22.73
C PRO A 145 -1.35 -3.21 22.24
N ASP A 146 -0.52 -2.74 23.16
CA ASP A 146 0.77 -2.11 22.92
C ASP A 146 1.71 -3.04 22.12
N GLN A 147 1.81 -4.32 22.51
CA GLN A 147 2.70 -5.26 21.83
C GLN A 147 2.20 -5.63 20.42
N THR A 148 0.88 -5.76 20.25
CA THR A 148 0.26 -6.10 18.97
C THR A 148 0.35 -4.94 17.97
N SER A 149 0.17 -3.70 18.45
CA SER A 149 0.34 -2.50 17.63
C SER A 149 1.82 -2.30 17.24
N ALA A 150 2.76 -2.50 18.18
CA ALA A 150 4.20 -2.51 17.90
C ALA A 150 4.57 -3.51 16.79
N LEU A 151 4.05 -4.75 16.89
CA LEU A 151 4.27 -5.78 15.87
C LEU A 151 3.70 -5.36 14.51
N THR A 152 2.51 -4.78 14.50
CA THR A 152 1.86 -4.33 13.26
C THR A 152 2.67 -3.22 12.60
N THR A 153 3.15 -2.23 13.35
CA THR A 153 3.99 -1.15 12.83
C THR A 153 5.28 -1.69 12.22
N LEU A 154 5.91 -2.68 12.86
CA LEU A 154 7.13 -3.32 12.38
C LEU A 154 6.92 -4.03 11.03
N THR A 155 5.84 -4.81 10.89
CA THR A 155 5.62 -5.64 9.70
C THR A 155 4.89 -4.91 8.58
N PHE A 156 4.17 -3.83 8.87
CA PHE A 156 3.35 -3.12 7.88
C PHE A 156 4.18 -2.61 6.70
N GLY A 157 5.33 -1.97 6.96
CA GLY A 157 6.21 -1.47 5.90
C GLY A 157 6.79 -2.58 5.03
N ALA A 158 7.21 -3.69 5.65
CA ALA A 158 7.72 -4.85 4.94
C ALA A 158 6.62 -5.52 4.09
N ALA A 159 5.41 -5.64 4.63
CA ALA A 159 4.26 -6.18 3.91
C ALA A 159 3.88 -5.30 2.70
N LEU A 160 3.93 -3.99 2.85
CA LEU A 160 3.61 -3.05 1.79
C LEU A 160 4.63 -3.16 0.64
N TRP A 161 5.93 -3.15 0.97
CA TRP A 161 7.00 -3.38 -0.01
C TRP A 161 6.84 -4.72 -0.74
N ALA A 162 6.62 -5.81 0.01
CA ALA A 162 6.43 -7.13 -0.57
C ALA A 162 5.20 -7.17 -1.49
N GLY A 163 4.07 -6.61 -1.06
CA GLY A 163 2.85 -6.51 -1.86
C GLY A 163 3.08 -5.72 -3.17
N THR A 164 3.76 -4.58 -3.09
CA THR A 164 4.07 -3.78 -4.28
C THR A 164 4.96 -4.53 -5.27
N LEU A 165 6.02 -5.18 -4.81
CA LEU A 165 6.92 -5.96 -5.67
C LEU A 165 6.22 -7.15 -6.33
N ILE A 166 5.39 -7.88 -5.56
CA ILE A 166 4.62 -9.00 -6.09
C ILE A 166 3.70 -8.52 -7.22
N ASN A 167 2.93 -7.44 -7.01
CA ASN A 167 2.04 -6.91 -8.04
C ASN A 167 2.81 -6.37 -9.25
N PHE A 168 3.99 -5.79 -9.04
CA PHE A 168 4.86 -5.33 -10.12
C PHE A 168 5.35 -6.47 -11.01
N VAL A 169 5.79 -7.58 -10.42
CA VAL A 169 6.21 -8.76 -11.18
C VAL A 169 5.01 -9.44 -11.86
N LEU A 170 3.91 -9.60 -11.13
CA LEU A 170 2.69 -10.24 -11.63
C LEU A 170 2.14 -9.53 -12.86
N ILE A 171 2.11 -8.19 -12.87
CA ILE A 171 1.57 -7.46 -14.01
C ILE A 171 2.46 -7.55 -15.25
N GLU A 172 3.78 -7.49 -15.10
CA GLU A 172 4.69 -7.63 -16.25
C GLU A 172 4.65 -9.03 -16.82
N TRP A 173 4.57 -10.05 -15.96
CA TRP A 173 4.37 -11.43 -16.38
C TRP A 173 3.04 -11.62 -17.12
N TYR A 174 1.94 -11.11 -16.58
CA TYR A 174 0.62 -11.14 -17.22
C TYR A 174 0.62 -10.45 -18.59
N LEU A 175 1.24 -9.27 -18.68
CA LEU A 175 1.32 -8.51 -19.93
C LEU A 175 2.19 -9.21 -20.98
N GLN A 176 3.22 -9.95 -20.56
CA GLN A 176 4.03 -10.76 -21.48
C GLN A 176 3.24 -11.95 -22.02
N ALA A 177 2.50 -12.65 -21.15
CA ALA A 177 1.68 -13.79 -21.55
C ALA A 177 0.56 -13.40 -22.54
N THR A 178 0.07 -12.15 -22.48
CA THR A 178 -1.05 -11.67 -23.32
C THR A 178 -0.63 -10.93 -24.60
N LYS A 179 0.68 -10.85 -24.89
CA LYS A 179 1.18 -10.17 -26.12
C LYS A 179 0.71 -10.85 -27.40
N ASP A 180 0.70 -12.18 -27.43
CA ASP A 180 0.41 -12.91 -28.67
C ASP A 180 -1.07 -12.91 -28.99
N GLU A 181 -1.94 -12.95 -27.98
CA GLU A 181 -3.38 -12.76 -28.15
C GLU A 181 -3.69 -11.36 -28.69
N THR A 182 -2.96 -10.33 -28.22
CA THR A 182 -3.10 -8.96 -28.73
C THR A 182 -2.73 -8.87 -30.21
N LYS A 183 -1.65 -9.54 -30.64
CA LYS A 183 -1.25 -9.61 -32.05
C LYS A 183 -2.29 -10.34 -32.90
N ARG A 184 -2.83 -11.47 -32.40
CA ARG A 184 -3.89 -12.23 -33.07
C ARG A 184 -5.12 -11.36 -33.34
N LEU A 185 -5.60 -10.64 -32.32
CA LEU A 185 -6.77 -9.77 -32.44
C LEU A 185 -6.54 -8.62 -33.43
N ARG A 186 -5.31 -8.09 -33.52
CA ARG A 186 -4.96 -7.07 -34.52
C ARG A 186 -5.02 -7.63 -35.94
N MET A 187 -4.52 -8.84 -36.18
CA MET A 187 -4.58 -9.50 -37.48
C MET A 187 -6.02 -9.80 -37.91
N VAL A 188 -6.88 -10.28 -37.00
CA VAL A 188 -8.31 -10.52 -37.28
C VAL A 188 -9.03 -9.22 -37.65
N ARG A 189 -8.74 -8.10 -36.98
CA ARG A 189 -9.31 -6.79 -37.33
C ARG A 189 -8.88 -6.34 -38.73
N MET A 190 -7.61 -6.51 -39.08
CA MET A 190 -7.09 -6.14 -40.42
C MET A 190 -7.72 -6.99 -41.53
N ASN A 191 -8.06 -8.24 -41.24
CA ASN A 191 -8.67 -9.16 -42.20
C ASN A 191 -10.21 -9.06 -42.28
N LYS A 192 -10.88 -8.20 -41.49
CA LYS A 192 -12.35 -8.03 -41.53
C LYS A 192 -12.74 -7.19 -42.77
N PRO A 193 -13.59 -7.69 -43.68
CA PRO A 193 -13.97 -6.95 -44.89
C PRO A 193 -14.86 -5.73 -44.56
N PRO A 194 -14.74 -4.63 -45.32
CA PRO A 194 -15.33 -3.32 -45.00
C PRO A 194 -16.87 -3.25 -45.02
N GLY A 195 -17.56 -4.31 -45.47
CA GLY A 195 -19.02 -4.35 -45.55
C GLY A 195 -19.74 -4.74 -44.25
N LYS A 196 -19.05 -5.33 -43.26
CA LYS A 196 -19.69 -6.00 -42.11
C LYS A 196 -19.77 -5.14 -40.84
N GLU A 197 -19.34 -3.88 -40.88
CA GLU A 197 -19.27 -3.00 -39.70
C GLU A 197 -20.53 -2.14 -39.49
N ARG A 198 -21.41 -2.07 -40.50
CA ARG A 198 -22.62 -1.23 -40.44
C ARG A 198 -23.78 -1.91 -39.70
N ASP A 199 -23.87 -3.23 -39.78
CA ASP A 199 -24.99 -4.00 -39.21
C ASP A 199 -24.83 -4.29 -37.71
N GLU A 200 -23.60 -4.19 -37.19
CA GLU A 200 -23.27 -4.55 -35.79
C GLU A 200 -23.30 -3.35 -34.84
N LYS A 201 -23.34 -2.11 -35.36
CA LYS A 201 -23.47 -0.87 -34.55
C LYS A 201 -24.91 -0.39 -34.43
N SER A 202 -25.86 -1.05 -35.08
CA SER A 202 -27.30 -0.71 -35.13
C SER A 202 -28.19 -1.61 -34.27
N LEU A 203 -27.61 -2.44 -33.41
CA LEU A 203 -28.31 -3.33 -32.48
C LEU A 203 -27.91 -3.03 -31.04
#